data_AF-A0A2G9UNA4-F1
#
_entry.id   AF-A0A2G9UNA4-F1
#
_cell.length_a   1.000
_cell.length_b   1.000
_cell.length_c   1.000
_cell.angle_alpha   90.00
_cell.angle_beta   90.00
_cell.angle_gamma   90.00
#
_symmetry.space_group_name_H-M   'P 1'
#
loop_
_entity.id
_entity.type
_entity.pdbx_description
1 polymer ?
#
loop_
_entity_poly.entity_id
_entity_poly.type
_entity_poly.pdbx_seq_one_letter_code
_entity_poly.pdbx_strand_id
1 'polypeptide(L)'
;MAVTPWDGLEEQNSEYREKLLKTIRERDLNEELLRNLRDAQKKETSEFEKRMRDYEIQLKAVQEKANNSLRVELEQIKHEKFDLENKLKMSEKRAEILESRRMHESEELSRSQQDMERRLTEANAQCAHLSDANREANARLEEVTRENLDLMNKLQDLEDKLSLEEEAHAAASIEISRLQGIESQVLSSQKQARRAKDAQEQAEKDREVAENEAEECRQQAERMLAITEQLTERNSQLAGDVAAEREKEKDLEEATGSGQTEIASLKSELNEKIVKVQQLTQRLQEERTDNAALKKKYMASIKTVSRDEDSAQSAHASTESTAIQQVMIDKIIVLQKKLARRNDKIEFLEEHVRHCLEELQKKTKLVDLRSEISM
;
A
#
# COMPACT_ATOMS: atom_id res chain seq x y z
N MET A 1 174.90 -104.92 -116.93
CA MET A 1 174.19 -106.20 -117.14
C MET A 1 172.80 -105.86 -117.64
N ALA A 2 172.20 -106.67 -118.52
CA ALA A 2 170.91 -106.34 -119.13
C ALA A 2 169.73 -106.83 -118.27
N VAL A 3 168.64 -106.07 -118.26
CA VAL A 3 167.36 -106.42 -117.61
C VAL A 3 166.39 -106.91 -118.69
N THR A 4 165.56 -107.91 -118.36
CA THR A 4 164.62 -108.54 -119.28
C THR A 4 163.22 -107.89 -119.25
N PRO A 5 162.49 -107.78 -120.37
CA PRO A 5 161.20 -107.06 -120.39
C PRO A 5 160.02 -107.76 -119.69
N TRP A 6 160.15 -109.04 -119.31
CA TRP A 6 159.06 -109.81 -118.71
C TRP A 6 158.84 -109.49 -117.23
N ASP A 7 159.92 -109.25 -116.48
CA ASP A 7 159.87 -109.06 -115.03
C ASP A 7 159.02 -107.83 -114.65
N GLY A 8 159.14 -106.74 -115.41
CA GLY A 8 158.33 -105.52 -115.23
C GLY A 8 156.85 -105.70 -115.59
N LEU A 9 156.48 -106.67 -116.44
CA LEU A 9 155.08 -107.00 -116.72
C LEU A 9 154.46 -107.85 -115.61
N GLU A 10 155.22 -108.79 -115.03
CA GLU A 10 154.77 -109.58 -113.87
C GLU A 10 154.60 -108.67 -112.64
N GLU A 11 155.54 -107.76 -112.40
CA GLU A 11 155.48 -106.75 -111.33
C GLU A 11 154.29 -105.79 -111.50
N GLN A 12 154.07 -105.26 -112.71
CA GLN A 12 152.90 -104.43 -113.00
C GLN A 12 151.57 -105.19 -112.85
N ASN A 13 151.52 -106.47 -113.18
CA ASN A 13 150.33 -107.32 -113.00
C ASN A 13 150.08 -107.65 -111.52
N SER A 14 151.16 -107.83 -110.73
CA SER A 14 151.10 -107.93 -109.28
C SER A 14 150.54 -106.64 -108.65
N GLU A 15 151.06 -105.47 -109.04
CA GLU A 15 150.50 -104.18 -108.63
C GLU A 15 149.01 -104.04 -108.98
N TYR A 16 148.59 -104.44 -110.18
CA TYR A 16 147.17 -104.39 -110.57
C TYR A 16 146.30 -105.31 -109.71
N ARG A 17 146.78 -106.49 -109.33
CA ARG A 17 146.07 -107.40 -108.41
C ARG A 17 145.99 -106.83 -107.00
N GLU A 18 147.07 -106.24 -106.49
CA GLU A 18 147.06 -105.59 -105.17
C GLU A 18 146.12 -104.38 -105.15
N LYS A 19 146.18 -103.53 -106.19
CA LYS A 19 145.26 -102.39 -106.37
C LYS A 19 143.81 -102.87 -106.43
N LEU A 20 143.50 -103.92 -107.19
CA LEU A 20 142.14 -104.49 -107.28
C LEU A 20 141.67 -105.06 -105.93
N LEU A 21 142.51 -105.83 -105.22
CA LEU A 21 142.20 -106.37 -103.90
C LEU A 21 142.02 -105.26 -102.86
N LYS A 22 142.81 -104.19 -102.94
CA LYS A 22 142.65 -102.99 -102.11
C LYS A 22 141.32 -102.29 -102.41
N THR A 23 140.97 -102.06 -103.68
CA THR A 23 139.67 -101.47 -104.05
C THR A 23 138.48 -102.36 -103.64
N ILE A 24 138.60 -103.69 -103.67
CA ILE A 24 137.57 -104.60 -103.15
C ILE A 24 137.42 -104.45 -101.63
N ARG A 25 138.53 -104.46 -100.87
CA ARG A 25 138.50 -104.22 -99.41
C ARG A 25 137.95 -102.84 -99.06
N GLU A 26 138.30 -101.81 -99.81
CA GLU A 26 137.79 -100.44 -99.66
C GLU A 26 136.30 -100.37 -100.00
N ARG A 27 135.81 -101.07 -101.04
CA ARG A 27 134.38 -101.20 -101.34
C ARG A 27 133.65 -101.88 -100.19
N ASP A 28 134.15 -103.02 -99.72
CA ASP A 28 133.47 -103.84 -98.72
C ASP A 28 133.41 -103.11 -97.37
N LEU A 29 134.49 -102.41 -96.99
CA LEU A 29 134.53 -101.50 -95.86
C LEU A 29 133.57 -100.31 -96.04
N ASN A 30 133.49 -99.72 -97.23
CA ASN A 30 132.54 -98.64 -97.52
C ASN A 30 131.08 -99.12 -97.51
N GLU A 31 130.79 -100.34 -97.96
CA GLU A 31 129.48 -100.96 -97.83
C GLU A 31 129.10 -101.21 -96.36
N GLU A 32 130.04 -101.68 -95.55
CA GLU A 32 129.85 -101.88 -94.10
C GLU A 32 129.62 -100.53 -93.39
N LEU A 33 130.44 -99.51 -93.69
CA LEU A 33 130.22 -98.13 -93.21
C LEU A 33 128.86 -97.57 -93.65
N LEU A 34 128.44 -97.81 -94.89
CA LEU A 34 127.12 -97.39 -95.40
C LEU A 34 125.96 -98.21 -94.82
N ARG A 35 126.18 -99.42 -94.30
CA ARG A 35 125.18 -100.17 -93.51
C ARG A 35 125.11 -99.58 -92.11
N ASN A 36 126.25 -99.45 -91.43
CA ASN A 36 126.37 -98.85 -90.09
C ASN A 36 125.78 -97.42 -90.03
N LEU A 37 126.01 -96.58 -91.04
CA LEU A 37 125.40 -95.25 -91.14
C LEU A 37 123.87 -95.31 -91.31
N ARG A 38 123.34 -96.23 -92.12
CA ARG A 38 121.89 -96.40 -92.30
C ARG A 38 121.21 -96.97 -91.06
N ASP A 39 121.83 -97.91 -90.37
CA ASP A 39 121.32 -98.47 -89.13
C ASP A 39 121.43 -97.47 -87.96
N ALA A 40 122.48 -96.65 -87.92
CA ALA A 40 122.58 -95.51 -87.00
C ALA A 40 121.47 -94.48 -87.26
N GLN A 41 121.30 -94.03 -88.51
CA GLN A 41 120.21 -93.10 -88.87
C GLN A 41 118.83 -93.68 -88.54
N LYS A 42 118.57 -94.95 -88.87
CA LYS A 42 117.30 -95.64 -88.57
C LYS A 42 117.05 -95.77 -87.06
N LYS A 43 118.11 -95.93 -86.26
CA LYS A 43 118.03 -95.91 -84.79
C LYS A 43 117.72 -94.49 -84.30
N GLU A 44 118.41 -93.47 -84.80
CA GLU A 44 118.16 -92.07 -84.44
C GLU A 44 116.73 -91.64 -84.79
N THR A 45 116.22 -91.94 -85.99
CA THR A 45 114.83 -91.63 -86.36
C THR A 45 113.83 -92.35 -85.45
N SER A 46 114.06 -93.61 -85.12
CA SER A 46 113.22 -94.36 -84.17
C SER A 46 113.26 -93.76 -82.75
N GLU A 47 114.42 -93.27 -82.29
CA GLU A 47 114.54 -92.53 -81.03
C GLU A 47 113.84 -91.16 -81.08
N PHE A 48 113.93 -90.41 -82.19
CA PHE A 48 113.21 -89.15 -82.37
C PHE A 48 111.69 -89.37 -82.43
N GLU A 49 111.20 -90.35 -83.19
CA GLU A 49 109.78 -90.72 -83.20
C GLU A 49 109.28 -91.14 -81.81
N LYS A 50 110.10 -91.84 -81.02
CA LYS A 50 109.75 -92.17 -79.64
C LYS A 50 109.65 -90.91 -78.79
N ARG A 51 110.65 -90.03 -78.83
CA ARG A 51 110.63 -88.74 -78.09
C ARG A 51 109.42 -87.89 -78.48
N MET A 52 109.04 -87.84 -79.77
CA MET A 52 107.83 -87.15 -80.23
C MET A 52 106.56 -87.76 -79.63
N ARG A 53 106.42 -89.09 -79.63
CA ARG A 53 105.30 -89.79 -78.97
C ARG A 53 105.27 -89.54 -77.46
N ASP A 54 106.43 -89.57 -76.79
CA ASP A 54 106.54 -89.28 -75.36
C ASP A 54 106.12 -87.83 -75.05
N TYR A 55 106.51 -86.85 -75.88
CA TYR A 55 106.06 -85.45 -75.75
C TYR A 55 104.57 -85.26 -76.05
N GLU A 56 104.00 -85.95 -77.05
CA GLU A 56 102.56 -85.93 -77.31
C GLU A 56 101.75 -86.45 -76.12
N ILE A 57 102.22 -87.53 -75.48
CA ILE A 57 101.58 -88.11 -74.29
C ILE A 57 101.65 -87.12 -73.12
N GLN A 58 102.81 -86.49 -72.90
CA GLN A 58 102.96 -85.44 -71.87
C GLN A 58 102.05 -84.24 -72.13
N LEU A 59 101.96 -83.76 -73.37
CA LEU A 59 101.10 -82.63 -73.74
C LEU A 59 99.61 -82.96 -73.51
N LYS A 60 99.17 -84.16 -73.94
CA LYS A 60 97.81 -84.66 -73.69
C LYS A 60 97.51 -84.76 -72.20
N ALA A 61 98.42 -85.30 -71.38
CA ALA A 61 98.25 -85.40 -69.94
C ALA A 61 98.20 -84.03 -69.23
N VAL A 62 99.00 -83.06 -69.66
CA VAL A 62 98.93 -81.67 -69.14
C VAL A 62 97.62 -80.99 -69.54
N GLN A 63 97.18 -81.16 -70.79
CA GLN A 63 95.92 -80.60 -71.29
C GLN A 63 94.70 -81.23 -70.58
N GLU A 64 94.71 -82.55 -70.37
CA GLU A 64 93.66 -83.26 -69.63
C GLU A 64 93.63 -82.82 -68.16
N LYS A 65 94.78 -82.65 -67.51
CA LYS A 65 94.86 -82.11 -66.14
C LYS A 65 94.31 -80.70 -66.04
N ALA A 66 94.63 -79.82 -67.00
CA ALA A 66 94.10 -78.45 -67.06
C ALA A 66 92.58 -78.45 -67.27
N ASN A 67 92.08 -79.24 -68.23
CA ASN A 67 90.64 -79.38 -68.50
C ASN A 67 89.88 -79.92 -67.28
N ASN A 68 90.45 -80.87 -66.54
CA ASN A 68 89.85 -81.40 -65.33
C ASN A 68 89.83 -80.38 -64.18
N SER A 69 90.87 -79.54 -64.03
CA SER A 69 90.86 -78.41 -63.09
C SER A 69 89.72 -77.43 -63.41
N LEU A 70 89.68 -76.95 -64.66
CA LEU A 70 88.64 -76.05 -65.16
C LEU A 70 87.23 -76.63 -65.00
N ARG A 71 87.06 -77.96 -65.13
CA ARG A 71 85.76 -78.62 -64.91
C ARG A 71 85.34 -78.62 -63.45
N VAL A 72 86.28 -78.78 -62.51
CA VAL A 72 86.01 -78.68 -61.07
C VAL A 72 85.69 -77.24 -60.68
N GLU A 73 86.49 -76.28 -61.16
CA GLU A 73 86.28 -74.85 -60.94
C GLU A 73 84.91 -74.38 -61.47
N LEU A 74 84.54 -74.77 -62.70
CA LEU A 74 83.22 -74.49 -63.26
C LEU A 74 82.07 -75.10 -62.45
N GLU A 75 82.24 -76.30 -61.89
CA GLU A 75 81.19 -76.93 -61.08
C GLU A 75 81.07 -76.27 -59.70
N GLN A 76 82.18 -75.87 -59.09
CA GLN A 76 82.18 -75.07 -57.86
C GLN A 76 81.48 -73.72 -58.10
N ILE A 77 81.81 -73.00 -59.18
CA ILE A 77 81.19 -71.72 -59.53
C ILE A 77 79.67 -71.87 -59.74
N LYS A 78 79.18 -72.98 -60.30
CA LYS A 78 77.72 -73.25 -60.38
C LYS A 78 77.08 -73.40 -59.02
N HIS A 79 77.71 -74.14 -58.10
CA HIS A 79 77.19 -74.35 -56.75
C HIS A 79 77.17 -73.03 -55.97
N GLU A 80 78.27 -72.27 -56.00
CA GLU A 80 78.36 -70.93 -55.39
C GLU A 80 77.31 -69.97 -55.99
N LYS A 81 77.14 -69.98 -57.32
CA LYS A 81 76.11 -69.19 -58.00
C LYS A 81 74.70 -69.57 -57.51
N PHE A 82 74.36 -70.86 -57.48
CA PHE A 82 73.05 -71.34 -57.03
C PHE A 82 72.78 -70.95 -55.57
N ASP A 83 73.80 -71.07 -54.72
CA ASP A 83 73.74 -70.63 -53.32
C ASP A 83 73.49 -69.12 -53.20
N LEU A 84 74.16 -68.31 -54.03
CA LEU A 84 73.98 -66.85 -54.07
C LEU A 84 72.61 -66.44 -54.63
N GLU A 85 72.11 -67.11 -55.67
CA GLU A 85 70.75 -66.88 -56.22
C GLU A 85 69.66 -67.21 -55.19
N ASN A 86 69.83 -68.31 -54.42
CA ASN A 86 68.92 -68.64 -53.32
C ASN A 86 69.01 -67.64 -52.15
N LYS A 87 70.22 -67.20 -51.77
CA LYS A 87 70.43 -66.19 -50.73
C LYS A 87 69.81 -64.84 -51.13
N LEU A 88 69.98 -64.42 -52.38
CA LEU A 88 69.36 -63.22 -52.95
C LEU A 88 67.83 -63.31 -52.87
N LYS A 89 67.24 -64.39 -53.41
CA LYS A 89 65.78 -64.61 -53.41
C LYS A 89 65.16 -64.65 -52.02
N MET A 90 65.90 -65.14 -51.02
CA MET A 90 65.47 -65.10 -49.62
C MET A 90 65.66 -63.72 -48.97
N SER A 91 66.62 -62.92 -49.44
CA SER A 91 66.81 -61.52 -49.01
C SER A 91 65.73 -60.60 -49.60
N GLU A 92 65.40 -60.76 -50.89
CA GLU A 92 64.32 -60.04 -51.59
C GLU A 92 62.98 -60.22 -50.87
N LYS A 93 62.59 -61.46 -50.57
CA LYS A 93 61.37 -61.76 -49.79
C LYS A 93 61.38 -61.16 -48.39
N ARG A 94 62.54 -61.08 -47.73
CA ARG A 94 62.66 -60.43 -46.41
C ARG A 94 62.48 -58.91 -46.53
N ALA A 95 63.04 -58.29 -47.57
CA ALA A 95 62.83 -56.87 -47.86
C ALA A 95 61.35 -56.58 -48.17
N GLU A 96 60.70 -57.37 -49.03
CA GLU A 96 59.28 -57.25 -49.37
C GLU A 96 58.35 -57.33 -48.14
N ILE A 97 58.61 -58.26 -47.22
CA ILE A 97 57.88 -58.39 -45.95
C ILE A 97 58.11 -57.18 -45.03
N LEU A 98 59.35 -56.70 -44.93
CA LEU A 98 59.69 -55.53 -44.11
C LEU A 98 59.10 -54.23 -44.69
N GLU A 99 59.09 -54.08 -46.01
CA GLU A 99 58.48 -52.95 -46.71
C GLU A 99 56.96 -52.94 -46.51
N SER A 100 56.31 -54.09 -46.70
CA SER A 100 54.86 -54.26 -46.45
C SER A 100 54.49 -53.93 -45.00
N ARG A 101 55.30 -54.39 -44.04
CA ARG A 101 55.12 -54.08 -42.62
C ARG A 101 55.32 -52.59 -42.32
N ARG A 102 56.38 -51.97 -42.86
CA ARG A 102 56.67 -50.54 -42.71
C ARG A 102 55.54 -49.66 -43.24
N MET A 103 54.95 -50.04 -44.39
CA MET A 103 53.78 -49.37 -44.95
C MET A 103 52.56 -49.50 -44.03
N HIS A 104 52.27 -50.70 -43.53
CA HIS A 104 51.14 -50.92 -42.62
C HIS A 104 51.28 -50.16 -41.29
N GLU A 105 52.46 -50.20 -40.65
CA GLU A 105 52.75 -49.44 -39.43
C GLU A 105 52.66 -47.92 -39.68
N SER A 106 53.07 -47.44 -40.86
CA SER A 106 52.92 -46.03 -41.26
C SER A 106 51.46 -45.63 -41.50
N GLU A 107 50.61 -46.52 -42.02
CA GLU A 107 49.17 -46.27 -42.16
C GLU A 107 48.47 -46.22 -40.79
N GLU A 108 48.80 -47.14 -39.87
CA GLU A 108 48.21 -47.15 -38.53
C GLU A 108 48.59 -45.89 -37.74
N LEU A 109 49.86 -45.47 -37.81
CA LEU A 109 50.32 -44.22 -37.21
C LEU A 109 49.60 -43.00 -37.81
N SER A 110 49.43 -42.95 -39.13
CA SER A 110 48.71 -41.87 -39.81
C SER A 110 47.23 -41.78 -39.39
N ARG A 111 46.54 -42.93 -39.31
CA ARG A 111 45.13 -42.99 -38.84
C ARG A 111 45.02 -42.58 -37.36
N SER A 112 45.94 -43.04 -36.52
CA SER A 112 46.01 -42.69 -35.09
C SER A 112 46.24 -41.19 -34.89
N GLN A 113 47.15 -40.59 -35.66
CA GLN A 113 47.37 -39.14 -35.67
C GLN A 113 46.10 -38.40 -36.08
N GLN A 114 45.45 -38.80 -37.19
CA GLN A 114 44.24 -38.15 -37.68
C GLN A 114 43.08 -38.19 -36.65
N ASP A 115 42.89 -39.31 -35.95
CA ASP A 115 41.88 -39.42 -34.90
C ASP A 115 42.21 -38.58 -33.65
N MET A 116 43.50 -38.43 -33.32
CA MET A 116 43.94 -37.55 -32.22
C MET A 116 43.80 -36.06 -32.57
N GLU A 117 44.16 -35.66 -33.80
CA GLU A 117 43.92 -34.31 -34.32
C GLU A 117 42.43 -33.98 -34.34
N ARG A 118 41.58 -34.90 -34.81
CA ARG A 118 40.13 -34.76 -34.79
C ARG A 118 39.61 -34.54 -33.36
N ARG A 119 39.96 -35.40 -32.41
CA ARG A 119 39.57 -35.25 -30.98
C ARG A 119 40.04 -33.92 -30.40
N LEU A 120 41.22 -33.43 -30.77
CA LEU A 120 41.75 -32.14 -30.34
C LEU A 120 40.93 -30.98 -30.93
N THR A 121 40.50 -31.06 -32.19
CA THR A 121 39.58 -30.05 -32.77
C THR A 121 38.18 -30.09 -32.14
N GLU A 122 37.64 -31.29 -31.87
CA GLU A 122 36.35 -31.49 -31.18
C GLU A 122 36.40 -30.91 -29.75
N ALA A 123 37.48 -31.16 -29.00
CA ALA A 123 37.69 -30.60 -27.65
C ALA A 123 37.87 -29.06 -27.67
N ASN A 124 38.64 -28.52 -28.62
CA ASN A 124 38.81 -27.07 -28.75
C ASN A 124 37.49 -26.36 -29.08
N ALA A 125 36.64 -26.96 -29.92
CA ALA A 125 35.30 -26.43 -30.20
C ALA A 125 34.40 -26.45 -28.95
N GLN A 126 34.46 -27.52 -28.14
CA GLN A 126 33.73 -27.58 -26.86
C GLN A 126 34.23 -26.51 -25.87
N CYS A 127 35.55 -26.28 -25.78
CA CYS A 127 36.11 -25.20 -24.95
C CYS A 127 35.67 -23.80 -25.44
N ALA A 128 35.59 -23.57 -26.74
CA ALA A 128 35.07 -22.32 -27.30
C ALA A 128 33.59 -22.11 -26.93
N HIS A 129 32.72 -23.11 -27.17
CA HIS A 129 31.31 -23.04 -26.79
C HIS A 129 31.09 -22.83 -25.29
N LEU A 130 31.90 -23.46 -24.43
CA LEU A 130 31.84 -23.22 -22.98
C LEU A 130 32.34 -21.81 -22.61
N SER A 131 33.31 -21.25 -23.32
CA SER A 131 33.75 -19.86 -23.11
C SER A 131 32.66 -18.86 -23.52
N ASP A 132 31.98 -19.08 -24.64
CA ASP A 132 30.89 -18.22 -25.11
C ASP A 132 29.66 -18.31 -24.18
N ALA A 133 29.29 -19.51 -23.74
CA ALA A 133 28.21 -19.71 -22.78
C ALA A 133 28.49 -19.06 -21.41
N ASN A 134 29.73 -19.13 -20.90
CA ASN A 134 30.14 -18.40 -19.70
C ASN A 134 30.10 -16.88 -19.91
N ARG A 135 30.48 -16.39 -21.09
CA ARG A 135 30.41 -14.96 -21.42
C ARG A 135 28.96 -14.45 -21.46
N GLU A 136 28.04 -15.23 -22.03
CA GLU A 136 26.61 -14.91 -22.03
C GLU A 136 26.02 -14.95 -20.60
N ALA A 137 26.38 -15.96 -19.81
CA ALA A 137 25.94 -16.08 -18.41
C ALA A 137 26.42 -14.88 -17.56
N ASN A 138 27.68 -14.45 -17.73
CA ASN A 138 28.22 -13.27 -17.05
C ASN A 138 27.51 -11.98 -17.48
N ALA A 139 27.24 -11.79 -18.78
CA ALA A 139 26.50 -10.61 -19.27
C ALA A 139 25.09 -10.52 -18.67
N ARG A 140 24.38 -11.65 -18.57
CA ARG A 140 23.07 -11.73 -17.90
C ARG A 140 23.18 -11.45 -16.39
N LEU A 141 24.25 -11.88 -15.73
CA LEU A 141 24.50 -11.61 -14.31
C LEU A 141 24.79 -10.13 -14.05
N GLU A 142 25.57 -9.48 -14.92
CA GLU A 142 25.83 -8.03 -14.89
C GLU A 142 24.53 -7.23 -15.10
N GLU A 143 23.69 -7.63 -16.06
CA GLU A 143 22.38 -7.03 -16.31
C GLU A 143 21.44 -7.13 -15.10
N VAL A 144 21.27 -8.33 -14.53
CA VAL A 144 20.44 -8.53 -13.33
C VAL A 144 21.00 -7.79 -12.12
N THR A 145 22.32 -7.66 -12.00
CA THR A 145 22.95 -6.88 -10.91
C THR A 145 22.66 -5.38 -11.06
N ARG A 146 22.68 -4.86 -12.30
CA ARG A 146 22.28 -3.47 -12.60
C ARG A 146 20.79 -3.24 -12.32
N GLU A 147 19.92 -4.15 -12.74
CA GLU A 147 18.48 -4.04 -12.48
C GLU A 147 18.15 -4.06 -10.98
N ASN A 148 18.82 -4.91 -10.19
CA ASN A 148 18.68 -4.92 -8.74
C ASN A 148 19.14 -3.59 -8.11
N LEU A 149 20.23 -2.98 -8.60
CA LEU A 149 20.66 -1.66 -8.13
C LEU A 149 19.64 -0.56 -8.48
N ASP A 150 19.10 -0.57 -9.70
CA ASP A 150 18.04 0.35 -10.13
C ASP A 150 16.73 0.16 -9.33
N LEU A 151 16.44 -1.05 -8.85
CA LEU A 151 15.30 -1.33 -7.97
C LEU A 151 15.57 -0.89 -6.52
N MET A 152 16.77 -1.13 -5.98
CA MET A 152 17.16 -0.65 -4.64
C MET A 152 17.11 0.88 -4.55
N ASN A 153 17.59 1.58 -5.58
CA ASN A 153 17.49 3.04 -5.66
C ASN A 153 16.03 3.52 -5.66
N LYS A 154 15.14 2.83 -6.40
CA LYS A 154 13.69 3.14 -6.43
C LYS A 154 12.99 2.84 -5.10
N LEU A 155 13.45 1.84 -4.34
CA LEU A 155 12.93 1.54 -3.00
C LEU A 155 13.31 2.66 -2.02
N GLN A 156 14.57 3.09 -2.00
CA GLN A 156 14.99 4.25 -1.19
C GLN A 156 14.20 5.51 -1.56
N ASP A 157 14.05 5.80 -2.85
CA ASP A 157 13.21 6.89 -3.37
C ASP A 157 11.75 6.83 -2.88
N LEU A 158 11.21 5.64 -2.57
CA LEU A 158 9.84 5.46 -2.09
C LEU A 158 9.76 5.50 -0.54
N GLU A 159 10.76 4.98 0.15
CA GLU A 159 10.90 5.07 1.61
C GLU A 159 11.06 6.53 2.06
N ASP A 160 11.92 7.30 1.37
CA ASP A 160 12.11 8.74 1.62
C ASP A 160 10.81 9.53 1.41
N LYS A 161 10.03 9.19 0.37
CA LYS A 161 8.71 9.82 0.11
C LYS A 161 7.67 9.43 1.15
N LEU A 162 7.66 8.17 1.60
CA LEU A 162 6.76 7.71 2.65
C LEU A 162 7.04 8.43 3.97
N SER A 163 8.32 8.57 4.35
CA SER A 163 8.74 9.33 5.55
C SER A 163 8.24 10.79 5.51
N LEU A 164 8.32 11.45 4.34
CA LEU A 164 7.83 12.83 4.18
C LEU A 164 6.30 12.95 4.27
N GLU A 165 5.55 11.98 3.73
CA GLU A 165 4.09 11.94 3.86
C GLU A 165 3.64 11.59 5.28
N GLU A 166 4.38 10.73 6.00
CA GLU A 166 4.13 10.44 7.42
C GLU A 166 4.37 11.67 8.31
N GLU A 167 5.46 12.42 8.08
CA GLU A 167 5.70 13.71 8.75
C GLU A 167 4.60 14.74 8.43
N ALA A 168 4.18 14.86 7.16
CA ALA A 168 3.11 15.76 6.75
C ALA A 168 1.76 15.38 7.38
N HIS A 169 1.44 14.09 7.44
CA HIS A 169 0.23 13.59 8.10
C HIS A 169 0.27 13.82 9.63
N ALA A 170 1.42 13.65 10.27
CA ALA A 170 1.59 13.97 11.69
C ALA A 170 1.38 15.46 11.96
N ALA A 171 1.95 16.35 11.14
CA ALA A 171 1.73 17.80 11.23
C ALA A 171 0.26 18.19 11.03
N ALA A 172 -0.41 17.60 10.02
CA ALA A 172 -1.84 17.80 9.78
C ALA A 172 -2.71 17.32 10.95
N SER A 173 -2.36 16.18 11.57
CA SER A 173 -3.06 15.62 12.73
C SER A 173 -2.97 16.52 13.97
N ILE A 174 -1.80 17.14 14.18
CA ILE A 174 -1.59 18.15 15.24
C ILE A 174 -2.46 19.39 14.97
N GLU A 175 -2.49 19.89 13.73
CA GLU A 175 -3.28 21.07 13.37
C GLU A 175 -4.80 20.81 13.48
N ILE A 176 -5.29 19.64 13.06
CA ILE A 176 -6.69 19.21 13.26
C ILE A 176 -7.02 19.22 14.76
N SER A 177 -6.14 18.67 15.60
CA SER A 177 -6.32 18.67 17.07
C SER A 177 -6.37 20.09 17.64
N ARG A 178 -5.54 21.01 17.13
CA ARG A 178 -5.55 22.44 17.52
C ARG A 178 -6.86 23.12 17.12
N LEU A 179 -7.36 22.86 15.91
CA LEU A 179 -8.61 23.42 15.39
C LEU A 179 -9.83 22.93 16.17
N GLN A 180 -9.90 21.63 16.53
CA GLN A 180 -10.95 21.07 17.39
C GLN A 180 -10.97 21.71 18.80
N GLY A 181 -9.80 22.05 19.35
CA GLY A 181 -9.69 22.81 20.60
C GLY A 181 -10.27 24.23 20.48
N ILE A 182 -9.97 24.92 19.38
CA ILE A 182 -10.51 26.26 19.09
C ILE A 182 -12.03 26.21 18.87
N GLU A 183 -12.53 25.25 18.09
CA GLU A 183 -13.97 25.04 17.87
C GLU A 183 -14.70 24.82 19.20
N SER A 184 -14.16 23.96 20.07
CA SER A 184 -14.71 23.71 21.41
C SER A 184 -14.75 24.97 22.27
N GLN A 185 -13.72 25.83 22.20
CA GLN A 185 -13.68 27.11 22.89
C GLN A 185 -14.70 28.11 22.33
N VAL A 186 -14.85 28.19 21.00
CA VAL A 186 -15.83 29.05 20.32
C VAL A 186 -17.26 28.64 20.65
N LEU A 187 -17.58 27.34 20.61
CA LEU A 187 -18.90 26.81 21.00
C LEU A 187 -19.22 27.10 22.47
N SER A 188 -18.23 26.99 23.36
CA SER A 188 -18.38 27.35 24.78
C SER A 188 -18.66 28.86 24.95
N SER A 189 -17.89 29.72 24.27
CA SER A 189 -18.07 31.17 24.27
C SER A 189 -19.44 31.58 23.71
N GLN A 190 -19.86 31.00 22.58
CA GLN A 190 -21.18 31.23 21.97
C GLN A 190 -22.33 30.84 22.92
N LYS A 191 -22.17 29.74 23.66
CA LYS A 191 -23.14 29.29 24.68
C LYS A 191 -23.19 30.21 25.89
N GLN A 192 -22.06 30.81 26.29
CA GLN A 192 -22.02 31.84 27.33
C GLN A 192 -22.66 33.15 26.87
N ALA A 193 -22.30 33.64 25.67
CA ALA A 193 -22.87 34.85 25.08
C ALA A 193 -24.40 34.74 24.89
N ARG A 194 -24.90 33.57 24.45
CA ARG A 194 -26.34 33.31 24.35
C ARG A 194 -27.02 33.40 25.71
N ARG A 195 -26.47 32.73 26.75
CA ARG A 195 -27.00 32.83 28.13
C ARG A 195 -27.00 34.26 28.67
N ALA A 196 -25.98 35.05 28.36
CA ALA A 196 -25.92 36.46 28.74
C ALA A 196 -27.03 37.28 28.06
N LYS A 197 -27.30 37.03 26.77
CA LYS A 197 -28.42 37.65 26.03
C LYS A 197 -29.78 37.19 26.56
N ASP A 198 -29.97 35.89 26.79
CA ASP A 198 -31.21 35.34 27.35
C ASP A 198 -31.49 35.95 28.76
N ALA A 199 -30.45 36.17 29.56
CA ALA A 199 -30.55 36.82 30.88
C ALA A 199 -30.79 38.33 30.80
N GLN A 200 -30.16 39.03 29.85
CA GLN A 200 -30.44 40.45 29.57
C GLN A 200 -31.90 40.64 29.15
N GLU A 201 -32.39 39.83 28.22
CA GLU A 201 -33.79 39.87 27.78
C GLU A 201 -34.78 39.56 28.90
N GLN A 202 -34.38 38.83 29.95
CA GLN A 202 -35.22 38.65 31.13
C GLN A 202 -35.16 39.87 32.05
N ALA A 203 -33.96 40.37 32.36
CA ALA A 203 -33.78 41.55 33.20
C ALA A 203 -34.46 42.82 32.61
N GLU A 204 -34.51 42.95 31.29
CA GLU A 204 -35.24 44.04 30.61
C GLU A 204 -36.76 43.95 30.82
N LYS A 205 -37.33 42.73 30.81
CA LYS A 205 -38.76 42.48 31.12
C LYS A 205 -39.05 42.69 32.60
N ASP A 206 -38.20 42.19 33.49
CA ASP A 206 -38.35 42.37 34.94
C ASP A 206 -38.28 43.86 35.31
N ARG A 207 -37.42 44.64 34.62
CA ARG A 207 -37.34 46.09 34.73
C ARG A 207 -38.61 46.78 34.21
N GLU A 208 -39.16 46.34 33.08
CA GLU A 208 -40.41 46.88 32.52
C GLU A 208 -41.61 46.61 33.45
N VAL A 209 -41.71 45.42 34.04
CA VAL A 209 -42.73 45.09 35.06
C VAL A 209 -42.58 46.00 36.28
N ALA A 210 -41.37 46.13 36.85
CA ALA A 210 -41.13 47.00 38.01
C ALA A 210 -41.37 48.50 37.70
N GLU A 211 -41.10 48.94 36.46
CA GLU A 211 -41.37 50.32 36.02
C GLU A 211 -42.87 50.60 35.91
N ASN A 212 -43.66 49.62 35.43
CA ASN A 212 -45.13 49.68 35.41
C ASN A 212 -45.74 49.60 36.82
N GLU A 213 -45.30 48.68 37.68
CA GLU A 213 -45.76 48.58 39.09
C GLU A 213 -45.48 49.89 39.86
N ALA A 214 -44.30 50.49 39.65
CA ALA A 214 -43.96 51.77 40.24
C ALA A 214 -44.81 52.93 39.68
N GLU A 215 -45.25 52.85 38.42
CA GLU A 215 -46.18 53.82 37.81
C GLU A 215 -47.60 53.68 38.37
N GLU A 216 -48.12 52.45 38.52
CA GLU A 216 -49.40 52.22 39.19
C GLU A 216 -49.39 52.72 40.63
N CYS A 217 -48.27 52.54 41.35
CA CYS A 217 -48.07 53.07 42.70
C CYS A 217 -48.03 54.61 42.73
N ARG A 218 -47.36 55.27 41.76
CA ARG A 218 -47.39 56.74 41.61
C ARG A 218 -48.81 57.24 41.41
N GLN A 219 -49.54 56.68 40.43
CA GLN A 219 -50.92 57.06 40.15
C GLN A 219 -51.86 56.75 41.32
N GLN A 220 -51.62 55.70 42.11
CA GLN A 220 -52.39 55.46 43.34
C GLN A 220 -52.08 56.50 44.43
N ALA A 221 -50.83 56.90 44.60
CA ALA A 221 -50.46 57.98 45.52
C ALA A 221 -51.08 59.32 45.10
N GLU A 222 -51.05 59.66 43.80
CA GLU A 222 -51.71 60.84 43.25
C GLU A 222 -53.23 60.82 43.49
N ARG A 223 -53.89 59.67 43.25
CA ARG A 223 -55.33 59.49 43.58
C ARG A 223 -55.60 59.68 45.07
N MET A 224 -54.74 59.17 45.97
CA MET A 224 -54.89 59.41 47.42
C MET A 224 -54.66 60.87 47.80
N LEU A 225 -53.69 61.55 47.19
CA LEU A 225 -53.42 62.97 47.42
C LEU A 225 -54.61 63.83 46.98
N ALA A 226 -55.15 63.61 45.78
CA ALA A 226 -56.35 64.32 45.31
C ALA A 226 -57.58 64.09 46.21
N ILE A 227 -57.78 62.87 46.72
CA ILE A 227 -58.83 62.59 47.73
C ILE A 227 -58.52 63.31 49.05
N THR A 228 -57.25 63.37 49.47
CA THR A 228 -56.83 64.07 50.70
C THR A 228 -57.03 65.58 50.59
N GLU A 229 -56.74 66.17 49.43
CA GLU A 229 -57.01 67.57 49.11
C GLU A 229 -58.51 67.87 49.14
N GLN A 230 -59.34 67.07 48.46
CA GLN A 230 -60.81 67.20 48.49
C GLN A 230 -61.40 67.04 49.91
N LEU A 231 -60.87 66.11 50.71
CA LEU A 231 -61.27 65.95 52.12
C LEU A 231 -60.81 67.13 52.98
N THR A 232 -59.64 67.70 52.70
CA THR A 232 -59.13 68.89 53.41
C THR A 232 -59.97 70.11 53.07
N GLU A 233 -60.25 70.35 51.78
CA GLU A 233 -61.16 71.40 51.30
C GLU A 233 -62.56 71.24 51.91
N ARG A 234 -63.12 70.02 51.91
CA ARG A 234 -64.41 69.74 52.57
C ARG A 234 -64.38 69.94 54.08
N ASN A 235 -63.29 69.61 54.76
CA ASN A 235 -63.16 69.85 56.20
C ASN A 235 -63.03 71.36 56.50
N SER A 236 -62.34 72.13 55.66
CA SER A 236 -62.30 73.59 55.76
C SER A 236 -63.66 74.22 55.47
N GLN A 237 -64.39 73.74 54.46
CA GLN A 237 -65.76 74.13 54.15
C GLN A 237 -66.69 73.87 55.34
N LEU A 238 -66.71 72.63 55.85
CA LEU A 238 -67.53 72.23 57.00
C LEU A 238 -67.14 72.97 58.29
N ALA A 239 -65.86 73.30 58.50
CA ALA A 239 -65.45 74.14 59.63
C ALA A 239 -65.98 75.57 59.49
N GLY A 240 -66.06 76.11 58.27
CA GLY A 240 -66.71 77.38 57.98
C GLY A 240 -68.23 77.32 58.19
N ASP A 241 -68.90 76.28 57.69
CA ASP A 241 -70.34 76.07 57.85
C ASP A 241 -70.71 75.92 59.34
N VAL A 242 -69.93 75.15 60.12
CA VAL A 242 -70.10 75.01 61.58
C VAL A 242 -69.81 76.31 62.34
N ALA A 243 -68.89 77.16 61.86
CA ALA A 243 -68.68 78.48 62.44
C ALA A 243 -69.88 79.42 62.16
N ALA A 244 -70.47 79.35 60.96
CA ALA A 244 -71.65 80.12 60.60
C ALA A 244 -72.93 79.65 61.33
N GLU A 245 -73.11 78.34 61.53
CA GLU A 245 -74.20 77.84 62.39
C GLU A 245 -74.02 78.23 63.86
N ARG A 246 -72.78 78.27 64.37
CA ARG A 246 -72.50 78.81 65.73
C ARG A 246 -72.77 80.30 65.86
N GLU A 247 -72.58 81.09 64.81
CA GLU A 247 -72.96 82.51 64.81
C GLU A 247 -74.49 82.65 64.91
N LYS A 248 -75.24 81.89 64.11
CA LYS A 248 -76.72 81.83 64.21
C LYS A 248 -77.21 81.31 65.57
N GLU A 249 -76.54 80.31 66.14
CA GLU A 249 -76.84 79.76 67.46
C GLU A 249 -76.66 80.83 68.54
N LYS A 250 -75.56 81.59 68.48
CA LYS A 250 -75.32 82.76 69.35
C LYS A 250 -76.36 83.87 69.16
N ASP A 251 -76.73 84.20 67.92
CA ASP A 251 -77.78 85.19 67.65
C ASP A 251 -79.15 84.75 68.20
N LEU A 252 -79.44 83.45 68.16
CA LEU A 252 -80.62 82.85 68.79
C LEU A 252 -80.54 82.83 70.33
N GLU A 253 -79.36 82.61 70.91
CA GLU A 253 -79.14 82.78 72.37
C GLU A 253 -79.34 84.24 72.81
N GLU A 254 -78.82 85.23 72.07
CA GLU A 254 -79.04 86.64 72.36
C GLU A 254 -80.52 87.04 72.23
N ALA A 255 -81.21 86.57 71.18
CA ALA A 255 -82.64 86.81 70.99
C ALA A 255 -83.49 86.15 72.10
N THR A 256 -83.16 84.92 72.53
CA THR A 256 -83.91 84.23 73.58
C THR A 256 -83.57 84.73 74.99
N GLY A 257 -82.33 85.14 75.26
CA GLY A 257 -81.94 85.82 76.50
C GLY A 257 -82.60 87.20 76.66
N SER A 258 -82.70 87.96 75.56
CA SER A 258 -83.49 89.19 75.48
C SER A 258 -84.96 88.93 75.82
N GLY A 259 -85.60 87.96 75.15
CA GLY A 259 -86.99 87.59 75.43
C GLY A 259 -87.24 87.11 76.87
N GLN A 260 -86.32 86.32 77.44
CA GLN A 260 -86.46 85.86 78.84
C GLN A 260 -86.33 87.00 79.87
N THR A 261 -85.46 87.98 79.64
CA THR A 261 -85.32 89.13 80.54
C THR A 261 -86.51 90.08 80.47
N GLU A 262 -87.09 90.29 79.29
CA GLU A 262 -88.35 91.05 79.14
C GLU A 262 -89.54 90.34 79.81
N ILE A 263 -89.68 89.02 79.63
CA ILE A 263 -90.67 88.20 80.33
C ILE A 263 -90.51 88.29 81.86
N ALA A 264 -89.28 88.27 82.38
CA ALA A 264 -89.02 88.41 83.82
C ALA A 264 -89.46 89.78 84.36
N SER A 265 -89.22 90.86 83.61
CA SER A 265 -89.66 92.21 83.95
C SER A 265 -91.19 92.31 84.03
N LEU A 266 -91.89 91.90 82.97
CA LEU A 266 -93.36 91.89 82.92
C LEU A 266 -94.00 91.04 84.04
N LYS A 267 -93.36 89.92 84.39
CA LYS A 267 -93.80 89.04 85.49
C LYS A 267 -93.66 89.69 86.86
N SER A 268 -92.65 90.54 87.07
CA SER A 268 -92.48 91.34 88.29
C SER A 268 -93.54 92.45 88.38
N GLU A 269 -93.75 93.20 87.29
CA GLU A 269 -94.71 94.31 87.23
C GLU A 269 -96.16 93.83 87.39
N LEU A 270 -96.50 92.64 86.85
CA LEU A 270 -97.77 91.97 87.10
C LEU A 270 -97.96 91.60 88.58
N ASN A 271 -96.89 91.14 89.25
CA ASN A 271 -96.94 90.77 90.66
C ASN A 271 -97.23 91.99 91.57
N GLU A 272 -96.64 93.14 91.24
CA GLU A 272 -96.93 94.42 91.91
C GLU A 272 -98.41 94.83 91.74
N LYS A 273 -98.96 94.66 90.54
CA LYS A 273 -100.37 94.92 90.23
C LYS A 273 -101.31 93.96 90.98
N ILE A 274 -100.93 92.69 91.15
CA ILE A 274 -101.67 91.71 91.97
C ILE A 274 -101.76 92.14 93.44
N VAL A 275 -100.65 92.59 94.05
CA VAL A 275 -100.66 93.08 95.44
C VAL A 275 -101.55 94.31 95.61
N LYS A 276 -101.51 95.26 94.66
CA LYS A 276 -102.40 96.44 94.66
C LYS A 276 -103.88 96.05 94.53
N VAL A 277 -104.21 95.05 93.70
CA VAL A 277 -105.58 94.49 93.58
C VAL A 277 -106.03 93.82 94.88
N GLN A 278 -105.16 93.09 95.58
CA GLN A 278 -105.49 92.49 96.88
C GLN A 278 -105.80 93.55 97.95
N GLN A 279 -104.99 94.62 98.05
CA GLN A 279 -105.24 95.73 98.97
C GLN A 279 -106.55 96.49 98.68
N LEU A 280 -106.88 96.70 97.40
CA LEU A 280 -108.15 97.30 96.99
C LEU A 280 -109.34 96.38 97.27
N THR A 281 -109.17 95.07 97.11
CA THR A 281 -110.21 94.07 97.42
C THR A 281 -110.55 94.08 98.92
N GLN A 282 -109.55 94.23 99.79
CA GLN A 282 -109.76 94.29 101.24
C GLN A 282 -110.60 95.53 101.65
N ARG A 283 -110.30 96.71 101.11
CA ARG A 283 -111.11 97.93 101.37
C ARG A 283 -112.54 97.83 100.79
N LEU A 284 -112.70 97.20 99.63
CA LEU A 284 -114.03 96.90 99.06
C LEU A 284 -114.85 95.92 99.93
N GLN A 285 -114.19 95.18 100.82
CA GLN A 285 -114.84 94.20 101.69
C GLN A 285 -115.36 94.83 103.00
N GLU A 286 -114.81 95.97 103.41
CA GLU A 286 -115.22 96.75 104.60
C GLU A 286 -116.50 97.57 104.32
N GLU A 287 -116.61 98.25 103.18
CA GLU A 287 -117.87 98.95 102.80
C GLU A 287 -119.02 97.99 102.43
N ARG A 288 -118.74 96.68 102.27
CA ARG A 288 -119.76 95.67 101.93
C ARG A 288 -120.55 95.13 103.11
N THR A 289 -120.15 95.40 104.36
CA THR A 289 -120.88 94.95 105.55
C THR A 289 -122.01 95.88 106.00
N ASP A 290 -121.95 97.17 105.68
CA ASP A 290 -123.04 98.13 106.00
C ASP A 290 -124.20 98.08 104.98
N ASN A 291 -123.96 97.56 103.77
CA ASN A 291 -124.97 97.50 102.70
C ASN A 291 -125.79 96.20 102.72
N ALA A 292 -126.57 96.03 103.80
CA ALA A 292 -127.43 94.86 103.98
C ALA A 292 -128.64 94.80 103.02
N ALA A 293 -129.25 93.61 102.94
CA ALA A 293 -130.67 93.38 102.61
C ALA A 293 -131.19 93.34 101.14
N LEU A 294 -130.38 93.35 100.07
CA LEU A 294 -130.91 93.26 98.68
C LEU A 294 -130.29 92.21 97.72
N LYS A 295 -131.18 91.40 97.09
CA LYS A 295 -131.05 90.63 95.80
C LYS A 295 -130.18 89.35 95.66
N LYS A 296 -130.56 88.29 96.37
CA LYS A 296 -131.09 86.98 95.84
C LYS A 296 -130.93 86.61 94.32
N LYS A 297 -130.18 85.50 93.99
CA LYS A 297 -130.30 84.47 92.87
C LYS A 297 -129.06 84.19 91.92
N TYR A 298 -128.56 82.92 91.89
CA TYR A 298 -128.08 82.04 90.74
C TYR A 298 -126.83 82.46 89.86
N MET A 299 -126.01 81.64 89.11
CA MET A 299 -125.80 80.17 88.78
C MET A 299 -124.30 79.81 88.30
N ALA A 300 -123.96 78.68 87.58
CA ALA A 300 -122.54 78.14 87.33
C ALA A 300 -122.22 77.20 86.06
N SER A 301 -120.92 76.83 85.73
CA SER A 301 -120.28 75.63 84.95
C SER A 301 -119.87 75.67 83.39
N ILE A 302 -118.99 74.86 82.65
CA ILE A 302 -117.73 73.96 82.77
C ILE A 302 -117.13 73.29 81.40
N LYS A 303 -115.77 72.98 81.24
CA LYS A 303 -114.94 72.00 80.33
C LYS A 303 -114.69 72.21 78.76
N THR A 304 -113.89 71.51 77.85
CA THR A 304 -113.01 70.25 77.56
C THR A 304 -112.23 70.35 76.15
N VAL A 305 -111.46 69.47 75.37
CA VAL A 305 -110.44 68.29 75.28
C VAL A 305 -110.22 67.85 73.73
N SER A 306 -109.37 67.03 72.97
CA SER A 306 -108.23 65.95 72.86
C SER A 306 -107.68 65.77 71.35
N ARG A 307 -106.84 64.86 70.68
CA ARG A 307 -105.82 63.69 70.82
C ARG A 307 -105.08 63.19 69.46
N ASP A 308 -103.88 62.52 69.53
CA ASP A 308 -102.99 61.48 68.78
C ASP A 308 -103.01 61.16 67.18
N GLU A 309 -102.35 60.22 66.36
CA GLU A 309 -101.65 58.84 66.20
C GLU A 309 -100.77 58.72 64.82
N ASP A 310 -100.07 57.72 64.12
CA ASP A 310 -99.41 56.31 64.17
C ASP A 310 -98.59 55.80 62.82
N SER A 311 -97.84 54.62 62.75
CA SER A 311 -97.51 53.60 61.60
C SER A 311 -96.12 53.32 60.78
N ALA A 312 -95.87 52.11 60.13
CA ALA A 312 -94.60 51.57 59.38
C ALA A 312 -94.68 50.29 58.36
N GLN A 313 -93.61 49.73 57.62
CA GLN A 313 -93.51 48.43 56.73
C GLN A 313 -92.10 48.05 56.00
N SER A 314 -91.67 47.03 55.12
CA SER A 314 -91.99 45.68 54.40
C SER A 314 -90.76 44.89 53.63
N ALA A 315 -90.86 43.73 52.85
CA ALA A 315 -89.73 42.84 52.20
C ALA A 315 -90.01 41.77 50.99
N HIS A 316 -89.03 41.03 50.27
CA HIS A 316 -89.19 39.73 49.41
C HIS A 316 -87.96 38.89 48.69
N ALA A 317 -88.14 37.93 47.69
CA ALA A 317 -87.15 36.83 47.18
C ALA A 317 -87.27 36.08 45.74
N SER A 318 -86.38 35.08 45.34
CA SER A 318 -86.43 33.91 44.31
C SER A 318 -85.89 34.00 42.79
N THR A 319 -85.58 33.03 41.82
CA THR A 319 -85.41 31.50 41.56
C THR A 319 -84.74 31.03 40.16
N GLU A 320 -84.49 29.70 39.84
CA GLU A 320 -84.44 28.91 38.49
C GLU A 320 -83.16 28.15 37.87
N SER A 321 -83.30 27.19 36.87
CA SER A 321 -82.23 26.33 36.21
C SER A 321 -82.57 25.57 34.86
N THR A 322 -81.75 25.69 33.77
CA THR A 322 -81.59 24.69 32.65
C THR A 322 -80.35 24.94 31.72
N ALA A 323 -79.33 24.06 31.67
CA ALA A 323 -78.17 24.26 30.74
C ALA A 323 -77.27 23.04 30.35
N ILE A 324 -77.32 21.90 31.06
CA ILE A 324 -76.14 21.02 31.18
C ILE A 324 -75.94 19.99 30.02
N GLN A 325 -76.99 19.59 29.30
CA GLN A 325 -76.91 18.42 28.40
C GLN A 325 -76.17 18.67 27.07
N GLN A 326 -76.20 19.89 26.53
CA GLN A 326 -75.63 20.19 25.20
C GLN A 326 -74.09 20.06 25.18
N VAL A 327 -73.43 20.51 26.26
CA VAL A 327 -71.96 20.63 26.35
C VAL A 327 -71.22 19.28 26.22
N MET A 328 -71.90 18.16 26.48
CA MET A 328 -71.27 16.84 26.42
C MET A 328 -71.09 16.33 24.98
N ILE A 329 -72.00 16.65 24.06
CA ILE A 329 -71.96 16.13 22.68
C ILE A 329 -70.80 16.74 21.90
N ASP A 330 -70.63 18.07 21.98
CA ASP A 330 -69.53 18.78 21.32
C ASP A 330 -68.15 18.27 21.79
N LYS A 331 -68.06 17.92 23.07
CA LYS A 331 -66.81 17.41 23.68
C LYS A 331 -66.43 16.03 23.15
N ILE A 332 -67.40 15.16 22.82
CA ILE A 332 -67.17 13.87 22.15
C ILE A 332 -66.65 14.09 20.72
N ILE A 333 -67.27 14.99 19.95
CA ILE A 333 -66.87 15.29 18.57
C ILE A 333 -65.44 15.85 18.52
N VAL A 334 -65.08 16.74 19.46
CA VAL A 334 -63.71 17.27 19.59
C VAL A 334 -62.69 16.18 19.95
N LEU A 335 -63.06 15.21 20.81
CA LEU A 335 -62.19 14.09 21.17
C LEU A 335 -61.99 13.12 20.00
N GLN A 336 -63.04 12.79 19.25
CA GLN A 336 -62.94 11.96 18.03
C GLN A 336 -62.06 12.63 16.95
N LYS A 337 -62.24 13.94 16.70
CA LYS A 337 -61.37 14.69 15.77
C LYS A 337 -59.91 14.80 16.24
N LYS A 338 -59.65 14.77 17.56
CA LYS A 338 -58.30 14.70 18.12
C LYS A 338 -57.68 13.30 18.04
N LEU A 339 -58.50 12.24 18.12
CA LEU A 339 -58.05 10.85 17.94
C LEU A 339 -57.67 10.55 16.49
N ALA A 340 -58.51 10.92 15.52
CA ALA A 340 -58.22 10.74 14.08
C ALA A 340 -56.86 11.35 13.71
N ARG A 341 -56.66 12.64 13.99
CA ARG A 341 -55.38 13.36 13.78
C ARG A 341 -54.17 12.77 14.50
N ARG A 342 -54.39 11.88 15.49
CA ARG A 342 -53.33 11.17 16.21
C ARG A 342 -53.00 9.84 15.54
N ASN A 343 -54.00 9.14 14.99
CA ASN A 343 -53.80 7.99 14.10
C ASN A 343 -53.10 8.39 12.81
N ASP A 344 -53.56 9.45 12.11
CA ASP A 344 -52.93 9.95 10.87
C ASP A 344 -51.42 10.21 11.07
N LYS A 345 -51.05 10.70 12.26
CA LYS A 345 -49.65 10.96 12.64
C LYS A 345 -48.87 9.73 13.10
N ILE A 346 -49.55 8.67 13.56
CA ILE A 346 -48.92 7.37 13.86
C ILE A 346 -48.62 6.64 12.55
N GLU A 347 -49.58 6.53 11.64
CA GLU A 347 -49.41 5.88 10.33
C GLU A 347 -48.25 6.51 9.53
N PHE A 348 -48.18 7.85 9.49
CA PHE A 348 -47.06 8.58 8.88
C PHE A 348 -45.69 8.25 9.52
N LEU A 349 -45.63 8.10 10.85
CA LEU A 349 -44.38 7.76 11.55
C LEU A 349 -43.99 6.29 11.33
N GLU A 350 -44.95 5.37 11.29
CA GLU A 350 -44.72 3.95 11.00
C GLU A 350 -44.21 3.75 9.57
N GLU A 351 -44.75 4.48 8.59
CA GLU A 351 -44.28 4.46 7.20
C GLU A 351 -42.87 5.05 7.07
N HIS A 352 -42.57 6.16 7.76
CA HIS A 352 -41.22 6.73 7.79
C HIS A 352 -40.19 5.76 8.40
N VAL A 353 -40.53 5.10 9.52
CA VAL A 353 -39.68 4.08 10.15
C VAL A 353 -39.45 2.88 9.23
N ARG A 354 -40.50 2.42 8.54
CA ARG A 354 -40.41 1.34 7.53
C ARG A 354 -39.42 1.68 6.43
N HIS A 355 -39.52 2.89 5.87
CA HIS A 355 -38.61 3.36 4.82
C HIS A 355 -37.15 3.48 5.30
N CYS A 356 -36.90 3.99 6.52
CA CYS A 356 -35.56 4.02 7.10
C CYS A 356 -34.95 2.61 7.30
N LEU A 357 -35.76 1.62 7.68
CA LEU A 357 -35.31 0.24 7.83
C LEU A 357 -34.95 -0.41 6.48
N GLU A 358 -35.72 -0.15 5.42
CA GLU A 358 -35.40 -0.61 4.07
C GLU A 358 -34.09 0.00 3.54
N GLU A 359 -33.88 1.31 3.72
CA GLU A 359 -32.64 1.98 3.32
C GLU A 359 -31.42 1.50 4.12
N LEU A 360 -31.59 1.19 5.41
CA LEU A 360 -30.54 0.54 6.21
C LEU A 360 -30.21 -0.85 5.67
N GLN A 361 -31.21 -1.70 5.39
CA GLN A 361 -30.98 -3.04 4.84
C GLN A 361 -30.28 -3.02 3.46
N LYS A 362 -30.60 -2.04 2.59
CA LYS A 362 -29.89 -1.85 1.32
C LYS A 362 -28.42 -1.50 1.56
N LYS A 363 -28.13 -0.60 2.51
CA LYS A 363 -26.76 -0.18 2.84
C LYS A 363 -25.94 -1.29 3.49
N THR A 364 -26.52 -2.10 4.38
CA THR A 364 -25.83 -3.28 4.95
C THR A 364 -25.42 -4.25 3.84
N LYS A 365 -26.35 -4.64 2.95
CA LYS A 365 -26.04 -5.55 1.82
C LYS A 365 -24.93 -5.01 0.89
N LEU A 366 -24.84 -3.69 0.72
CA LEU A 366 -23.76 -3.07 -0.05
C LEU A 366 -22.41 -3.08 0.68
N VAL A 367 -22.40 -3.05 2.02
CA VAL A 367 -21.18 -3.25 2.83
C VAL A 367 -20.74 -4.70 2.80
N ASP A 368 -21.68 -5.65 2.88
CA ASP A 368 -21.42 -7.09 2.80
C ASP A 368 -20.78 -7.44 1.44
N LEU A 369 -21.44 -7.05 0.32
CA LEU A 369 -20.92 -7.22 -1.04
C LEU A 369 -19.55 -6.55 -1.25
N ARG A 370 -19.33 -5.36 -0.67
CA ARG A 370 -18.04 -4.66 -0.77
C ARG A 370 -16.94 -5.34 0.04
N SER A 371 -17.30 -6.12 1.07
CA SER A 371 -16.37 -6.93 1.86
C SER A 371 -16.01 -8.22 1.12
N GLU A 372 -16.98 -8.86 0.46
CA GLU A 372 -16.75 -10.03 -0.41
C GLU A 372 -15.88 -9.72 -1.62
N ILE A 373 -15.96 -8.49 -2.17
CA ILE A 373 -15.11 -8.01 -3.29
C ILE A 373 -13.69 -7.61 -2.84
N SER A 374 -13.42 -7.58 -1.53
CA SER A 374 -12.14 -7.15 -0.94
C SER A 374 -11.29 -8.31 -0.37
N MET A 375 -11.63 -9.55 -0.72
CA MET A 375 -10.87 -10.79 -0.44
C MET A 375 -10.51 -11.50 -1.75
#